data_AF-A0A0F5N1E5-F1
#
_entry.id   AF-A0A0F5N1E5-F1
#
_cell.length_a   1.000
_cell.length_b   1.000
_cell.length_c   1.000
_cell.angle_alpha   90.00
_cell.angle_beta   90.00
_cell.angle_gamma   90.00
#
_symmetry.space_group_name_H-M   'P 1'
#
loop_
_entity.id
_entity.type
_entity.pdbx_description
1 polymer ?
#
loop_
_entity_poly.entity_id
_entity_poly.type
_entity_poly.pdbx_seq_one_letter_code
_entity_poly.pdbx_strand_id
1 'polypeptide(L)' 'MNNLYRDLAPVTEAAWADIEQEATRTFKRHIAGRRVVDVSEPAGPTAAAVGT' A
#
# COMPACT_ATOMS: atom_id res chain seq x y z
N MET A 1 13.36 -7.03 6.50
CA MET A 1 12.13 -7.77 6.18
C MET A 1 10.94 -7.14 6.89
N ASN A 2 9.87 -6.84 6.15
CA ASN A 2 8.55 -6.55 6.70
C ASN A 2 7.57 -7.66 6.29
N ASN A 3 6.31 -7.58 6.72
CA ASN A 3 5.31 -8.62 6.48
C ASN A 3 4.87 -8.76 5.01
N LEU A 4 5.44 -7.98 4.08
CA LEU A 4 5.13 -8.07 2.64
C LEU A 4 6.00 -9.10 1.92
N TYR A 5 7.13 -9.52 2.51
CA TYR A 5 8.03 -10.56 1.98
C TYR A 5 8.46 -10.35 0.51
N ARG A 6 8.59 -9.11 0.06
CA ARG A 6 8.92 -8.77 -1.34
C ARG A 6 10.23 -9.37 -1.83
N ASP A 7 11.21 -9.45 -0.94
CA ASP A 7 12.55 -9.99 -1.24
C ASP A 7 12.54 -11.50 -1.57
N LEU A 8 11.45 -12.21 -1.23
CA LEU A 8 11.28 -13.63 -1.56
C LEU A 8 10.67 -13.84 -2.95
N ALA A 9 10.09 -12.79 -3.54
CA ALA A 9 9.48 -12.88 -4.85
C ALA A 9 10.57 -12.77 -5.95
N PRO A 10 10.51 -13.60 -7.00
CA PRO A 10 11.43 -13.51 -8.14
C PRO A 10 11.02 -12.36 -9.06
N VAL A 11 11.08 -11.12 -8.56
CA VAL A 11 10.66 -9.89 -9.23
C VAL A 11 11.81 -8.89 -9.16
N THR A 12 12.18 -8.30 -10.30
CA THR A 12 13.25 -7.30 -10.36
C THR A 12 12.79 -5.97 -9.78
N GLU A 13 13.73 -5.13 -9.36
CA GLU A 13 13.42 -3.79 -8.85
C GLU A 13 12.65 -2.93 -9.87
N ALA A 14 13.02 -3.01 -11.15
CA ALA A 14 12.31 -2.32 -12.22
C ALA A 14 10.86 -2.81 -12.35
N ALA A 15 10.64 -4.12 -12.28
CA ALA A 15 9.29 -4.68 -12.33
C ALA A 15 8.46 -4.29 -11.09
N TRP A 16 9.08 -4.22 -9.91
CA TRP A 16 8.39 -3.71 -8.71
C TRP A 16 7.97 -2.25 -8.87
N ALA A 17 8.85 -1.39 -9.39
CA ALA A 17 8.54 0.02 -9.64
C ALA A 17 7.35 0.19 -10.61
N ASP A 18 7.30 -0.60 -11.67
CA ASP A 18 6.19 -0.60 -12.64
C ASP A 18 4.88 -1.05 -11.98
N ILE A 19 4.91 -2.13 -11.20
CA ILE A 19 3.75 -2.65 -10.46
C ILE A 19 3.21 -1.60 -9.49
N GLU A 20 4.10 -0.92 -8.74
CA GLU A 20 3.71 0.11 -7.78
C GLU A 20 3.12 1.35 -8.45
N GLN A 21 3.71 1.78 -9.57
CA GLN A 21 3.19 2.88 -10.36
C GLN A 21 1.77 2.56 -10.86
N GLU A 22 1.56 1.36 -11.37
CA GLU A 22 0.27 0.89 -11.88
C GLU A 22 -0.79 0.80 -10.78
N ALA A 23 -0.44 0.19 -9.65
CA ALA A 23 -1.34 0.07 -8.50
C ALA A 23 -1.73 1.46 -7.97
N THR A 24 -0.75 2.37 -7.85
CA THR A 24 -0.97 3.72 -7.35
C THR A 24 -1.85 4.54 -8.28
N ARG A 25 -1.59 4.53 -9.60
CA ARG A 25 -2.39 5.31 -10.56
C ARG A 25 -3.84 4.81 -10.60
N THR A 26 -4.02 3.50 -10.57
CA THR A 26 -5.34 2.87 -10.68
C THR A 26 -6.15 3.10 -9.41
N PHE A 27 -5.53 2.95 -8.23
CA PHE A 27 -6.22 3.24 -6.96
C PHE A 27 -6.65 4.70 -6.87
N LYS A 28 -5.75 5.65 -7.19
CA LYS A 28 -6.07 7.10 -7.20
C LYS A 28 -7.24 7.43 -8.12
N ARG A 29 -7.35 6.75 -9.27
CA ARG A 29 -8.45 6.97 -10.22
C ARG A 29 -9.82 6.61 -9.65
N HIS A 30 -9.90 5.55 -8.85
CA HIS A 30 -11.17 4.95 -8.43
C HIS A 30 -11.57 5.29 -6.98
N ILE A 31 -10.63 5.71 -6.12
CA ILE A 31 -10.89 5.92 -4.69
C ILE A 31 -11.52 7.29 -4.38
N ALA A 32 -12.80 7.47 -4.70
CA ALA A 32 -13.49 8.74 -4.49
C ALA A 32 -13.56 9.17 -3.01
N GLY A 33 -13.77 8.22 -2.09
CA GLY A 33 -13.97 8.52 -0.66
C GLY A 33 -12.83 9.31 -0.01
N ARG A 34 -11.57 8.96 -0.33
CA ARG A 34 -10.38 9.66 0.20
C ARG A 34 -10.23 11.11 -0.27
N ARG A 35 -11.08 11.58 -1.19
CA ARG A 35 -11.10 12.98 -1.66
C ARG A 35 -11.97 13.89 -0.79
N VAL A 36 -12.83 13.32 0.05
CA VAL A 36 -13.87 14.07 0.79
C VAL A 36 -13.85 13.81 2.29
N VAL A 37 -13.16 12.76 2.75
CA VAL A 37 -12.98 12.48 4.18
C VAL A 37 -11.55 12.81 4.59
N ASP A 38 -11.36 13.20 5.85
CA ASP A 38 -10.04 13.31 6.45
C ASP A 38 -9.40 11.92 6.52
N VAL A 39 -8.20 11.79 5.96
CA VAL A 39 -7.42 10.54 5.98
C VAL A 39 -6.31 10.71 7.01
N SER A 40 -6.42 9.97 8.11
CA SER A 40 -5.36 9.93 9.13
C SER A 40 -4.11 9.23 8.60
N GLU A 41 -2.98 9.54 9.22
CA GLU A 41 -1.72 8.86 8.94
C GLU A 41 -1.79 7.36 9.28
N PRO A 42 -1.04 6.49 8.58
CA PRO A 42 -0.97 5.08 8.93
C PRO A 42 -0.43 4.88 10.34
N ALA A 43 -1.22 4.27 11.23
CA ALA A 43 -0.84 3.99 12.62
C ALA A 43 0.26 2.91 12.78
N GLY A 44 0.79 2.39 11.67
CA GLY A 44 1.82 1.37 11.66
C GLY A 44 1.33 -0.04 11.99
N PRO A 45 2.22 -1.05 11.86
CA PRO A 45 1.85 -2.46 11.98
C PRO A 45 1.48 -2.90 13.40
N THR A 46 1.92 -2.18 14.44
CA THR A 46 1.58 -2.49 15.85
C THR A 46 0.12 -2.23 16.17
N ALA A 47 -0.53 -1.32 15.43
CA ALA A 47 -1.96 -1.04 15.57
C ALA A 47 -2.85 -2.18 15.07
N ALA A 48 -2.31 -3.14 14.29
CA ALA A 48 -3.07 -4.27 13.76
C ALA A 48 -3.60 -5.24 14.84
N ALA A 49 -3.09 -5.15 16.08
CA ALA A 49 -3.51 -5.96 17.22
C ALA A 49 -4.48 -5.23 18.18
N VAL A 50 -4.89 -4.00 17.86
CA VAL A 50 -5.89 -3.27 18.65
C VAL A 50 -7.27 -3.86 18.29
N GLY A 51 -7.82 -4.67 19.19
CA GLY A 51 -9.17 -5.24 19.04
C GLY A 51 -10.23 -4.14 18.98
N THR A 52 -11.26 -4.37 18.16
CA THR A 52 -12.48 -3.54 18.07
C THR A 52 -13.39 -3.76 19.27
#